data_AF-A0A256ZU02-F1
#
_entry.id   AF-A0A256ZU02-F1
#
_cell.length_a   1.000
_cell.length_b   1.000
_cell.length_c   1.000
_cell.angle_alpha   90.00
_cell.angle_beta   90.00
_cell.angle_gamma   90.00
#
_symmetry.space_group_name_H-M   'P 1'
#
loop_
_entity.id
_entity.type
_entity.pdbx_description
1 polymer ?
#
loop_
_entity_poly.entity_id
_entity_poly.type
_entity_poly.pdbx_seq_one_letter_code
_entity_poly.pdbx_strand_id
1 'polypeptide(L)'
;MLEVFWLGCGAAGFVSGYEYQNTCFVPDYIESVREKRLPIAGIREINKLENAIRFTVCEFFVCRSLNFDIFKRKFGLEFHELVGKFGFGRFLKMLKLLGKIKEKPKGLELTRKGLFTAQQICWSFVLNVPCRISEEFMRKAWPSKIIIP
;
A
#
# COMPACT_ATOMS: atom_id res chain seq x y z
N MET A 1 3.75 -3.05 -4.57
CA MET A 1 4.51 -2.90 -3.32
C MET A 1 5.83 -3.67 -3.41
N LEU A 2 6.89 -3.29 -2.68
CA LEU A 2 8.06 -4.16 -2.49
C LEU A 2 7.67 -5.32 -1.56
N GLU A 3 8.32 -6.47 -1.70
CA GLU A 3 8.21 -7.54 -0.71
C GLU A 3 8.92 -7.08 0.56
N VAL A 4 8.23 -7.15 1.69
CA VAL A 4 8.72 -6.63 2.96
C VAL A 4 8.36 -7.61 4.06
N PHE A 5 9.39 -8.25 4.60
CA PHE A 5 9.28 -9.20 5.69
C PHE A 5 9.79 -8.56 6.98
N TRP A 6 8.86 -8.05 7.79
CA TRP A 6 9.17 -7.48 9.10
C TRP A 6 8.88 -8.48 10.22
N LEU A 7 9.81 -8.54 11.15
CA LEU A 7 9.76 -9.37 12.36
C LEU A 7 9.58 -8.48 13.59
N GLY A 8 9.01 -9.05 14.65
CA GLY A 8 8.75 -8.35 15.90
C GLY A 8 7.26 -8.18 16.21
N CYS A 9 6.99 -7.86 17.48
CA CYS A 9 5.66 -7.57 17.98
C CYS A 9 5.10 -6.32 17.28
N GLY A 10 3.87 -6.40 16.77
CA GLY A 10 3.24 -5.30 16.03
C GLY A 10 3.83 -5.04 14.64
N ALA A 11 4.74 -5.87 14.13
CA ALA A 11 5.26 -5.71 12.78
C ALA A 11 4.19 -6.05 11.72
N ALA A 12 4.07 -5.22 10.69
CA ALA A 12 3.24 -5.46 9.51
C ALA A 12 4.14 -5.72 8.30
N GLY A 13 3.79 -6.65 7.43
CA GLY A 13 4.58 -6.95 6.24
C GLY A 13 3.73 -7.26 5.01
N PHE A 14 4.39 -7.28 3.86
CA PHE A 14 3.79 -7.63 2.57
C PHE A 14 4.62 -8.71 1.90
N VAL A 15 4.07 -9.93 1.79
CA VAL A 15 4.77 -11.07 1.20
C VAL A 15 3.88 -11.83 0.24
N SER A 16 4.35 -12.06 -0.99
CA SER A 16 3.71 -12.89 -2.01
C SER A 16 2.23 -12.54 -2.29
N GLY A 17 1.91 -11.24 -2.29
CA GLY A 17 0.53 -10.76 -2.49
C GLY A 17 -0.32 -10.70 -1.23
N TYR A 18 0.22 -11.07 -0.07
CA TYR A 18 -0.47 -11.01 1.22
C TYR A 18 0.05 -9.86 2.08
N GLU A 19 -0.86 -9.16 2.74
CA GLU A 19 -0.56 -8.24 3.83
C GLU A 19 -0.83 -8.95 5.15
N TYR A 20 0.17 -8.99 6.03
CA TYR A 20 0.07 -9.61 7.34
C TYR A 20 0.43 -8.63 8.44
N GLN A 21 -0.07 -8.92 9.64
CA GLN A 21 0.22 -8.18 10.86
C GLN A 21 0.52 -9.18 11.97
N ASN A 22 1.69 -9.05 12.59
CA ASN A 22 1.99 -9.76 13.81
C ASN A 22 1.17 -9.19 14.97
N THR A 23 0.87 -10.03 15.96
CA THR A 23 0.17 -9.58 17.17
C THR A 23 0.86 -8.38 17.79
N CYS A 24 0.06 -7.39 18.20
CA CYS A 24 0.54 -6.16 18.84
C CYS A 24 0.79 -6.34 20.35
N PHE A 25 0.59 -7.54 20.89
CA PHE A 25 0.69 -7.84 22.31
C PHE A 25 1.96 -8.64 22.58
N VAL A 26 2.87 -8.04 23.36
CA VAL A 26 4.20 -8.61 23.63
C VAL A 26 4.12 -10.01 24.25
N PRO A 27 3.26 -10.29 25.27
CA PRO A 27 3.16 -11.63 25.84
C PRO A 27 2.76 -12.69 24.81
N ASP A 28 1.72 -12.40 24.01
CA ASP A 28 1.23 -13.28 22.95
C ASP A 28 2.27 -13.54 21.85
N TYR A 29 3.05 -12.51 21.50
CA TYR A 29 4.15 -12.64 20.54
C TYR A 29 5.22 -13.60 21.07
N ILE A 30 5.68 -13.38 22.31
CA ILE A 30 6.70 -14.22 22.96
C ILE A 30 6.22 -15.66 23.07
N GLU A 31 4.97 -15.87 23.51
CA GLU A 31 4.37 -17.19 23.66
C GLU A 31 4.26 -17.93 22.32
N SER A 32 3.79 -17.25 21.27
CA SER A 32 3.69 -17.83 19.93
C SER A 32 5.06 -18.30 19.43
N VAL A 33 6.09 -17.45 19.57
CA VAL A 33 7.46 -17.78 19.14
C VAL A 33 8.03 -18.93 19.98
N ARG A 34 7.84 -18.92 21.30
CA ARG A 34 8.27 -20.01 22.20
C ARG A 34 7.65 -21.35 21.81
N GLU A 35 6.39 -21.34 21.38
CA GLU A 35 5.65 -22.52 20.93
C GLU A 35 5.90 -22.89 19.46
N LYS A 36 6.84 -22.21 18.78
CA LYS A 36 7.13 -22.40 17.34
C LYS A 36 5.93 -22.15 16.43
N ARG A 37 4.99 -21.30 16.85
CA ARG A 37 3.86 -20.80 16.05
C ARG A 37 4.21 -19.45 15.43
N LEU A 38 3.65 -19.15 14.26
CA LEU A 38 3.81 -17.83 13.65
C LEU A 38 2.98 -16.80 14.45
N PRO A 39 3.56 -15.66 14.86
CA PRO A 39 2.86 -14.66 15.65
C PRO A 39 1.93 -13.76 14.81
N ILE A 40 1.35 -14.28 13.72
CA ILE A 40 0.54 -13.53 12.76
C ILE A 40 -0.89 -13.44 13.27
N ALA A 41 -1.29 -12.26 13.75
CA ALA A 41 -2.64 -12.00 14.24
C ALA A 41 -3.67 -11.85 13.12
N GLY A 42 -3.23 -11.48 11.92
CA GLY A 42 -4.09 -11.49 10.75
C GLY A 42 -3.31 -11.39 9.45
N ILE A 43 -3.92 -11.93 8.41
CA ILE A 43 -3.39 -11.97 7.06
C ILE A 43 -4.53 -11.83 6.06
N ARG A 44 -4.30 -11.12 4.96
CA ARG A 44 -5.25 -11.04 3.85
C ARG A 44 -4.54 -11.02 2.52
N GLU A 45 -5.21 -11.56 1.51
CA GLU A 45 -4.79 -11.38 0.13
C GLU A 45 -5.08 -9.94 -0.33
N ILE A 46 -4.10 -9.32 -0.98
CA ILE A 46 -4.27 -8.05 -1.67
C ILE A 46 -4.49 -8.34 -3.14
N ASN A 47 -5.69 -7.99 -3.62
CA ASN A 47 -6.01 -8.16 -5.03
C ASN A 47 -5.07 -7.31 -5.92
N LYS A 48 -4.95 -7.74 -7.18
CA LYS A 48 -4.02 -7.13 -8.15
C LYS A 48 -4.24 -5.62 -8.35
N LEU A 49 -5.49 -5.17 -8.35
CA LEU A 49 -5.84 -3.75 -8.52
C LEU A 49 -5.37 -2.92 -7.33
N GLU A 50 -5.64 -3.38 -6.11
CA GLU A 50 -5.21 -2.70 -4.89
C GLU A 50 -3.68 -2.62 -4.83
N ASN A 51 -2.96 -3.71 -5.13
CA ASN A 51 -1.50 -3.71 -5.18
C ASN A 51 -0.95 -2.72 -6.23
N ALA A 52 -1.60 -2.64 -7.40
CA ALA A 52 -1.25 -1.69 -8.44
C ALA A 52 -1.46 -0.22 -8.01
N ILE A 53 -2.55 0.08 -7.31
CA ILE A 53 -2.79 1.42 -6.74
C ILE A 53 -1.74 1.74 -5.68
N ARG A 54 -1.49 0.84 -4.73
CA ARG A 54 -0.48 1.03 -3.67
C ARG A 54 0.92 1.23 -4.26
N PHE A 55 1.28 0.45 -5.28
CA PHE A 55 2.53 0.64 -6.02
C PHE A 55 2.59 2.02 -6.69
N THR A 56 1.51 2.43 -7.34
CA THR A 56 1.44 3.75 -7.98
C THR A 56 1.59 4.86 -6.96
N VAL A 57 0.92 4.78 -5.80
CA VAL A 57 1.04 5.77 -4.73
C VAL A 57 2.49 5.86 -4.23
N CYS A 58 3.14 4.71 -4.01
CA CYS A 58 4.53 4.68 -3.55
C CYS A 58 5.50 5.27 -4.59
N GLU A 59 5.54 4.73 -5.80
CA GLU A 59 6.46 5.23 -6.84
C GLU A 59 6.16 6.69 -7.18
N PHE A 60 4.90 7.02 -7.38
CA PHE A 60 4.54 8.31 -7.93
C PHE A 60 4.54 9.42 -6.88
N PHE A 61 3.96 9.20 -5.70
CA PHE A 61 3.85 10.24 -4.68
C PHE A 61 5.03 10.27 -3.72
N VAL A 62 5.81 9.18 -3.58
CA VAL A 62 7.05 9.17 -2.79
C VAL A 62 8.26 9.36 -3.69
N CYS A 63 8.44 8.53 -4.73
CA CYS A 63 9.59 8.60 -5.63
C CYS A 63 9.43 9.64 -6.76
N ARG A 64 8.30 10.36 -6.78
CA ARG A 64 7.98 11.50 -7.68
C ARG A 64 7.86 11.15 -9.16
N SER A 65 7.97 9.87 -9.51
CA SER A 65 7.89 9.38 -10.87
C SER A 65 7.33 7.97 -10.92
N LEU A 66 6.56 7.67 -11.95
CA LEU A 66 6.05 6.34 -12.22
C LEU A 66 6.50 5.95 -13.62
N ASN A 67 7.21 4.83 -13.75
CA ASN A 67 7.62 4.30 -15.05
C ASN A 67 6.65 3.20 -15.52
N PHE A 68 6.11 3.33 -16.72
CA PHE A 68 5.14 2.39 -17.27
C PHE A 68 5.74 1.02 -17.62
N ASP A 69 7.00 0.96 -18.07
CA ASP A 69 7.67 -0.32 -18.35
C ASP A 69 7.92 -1.12 -17.05
N ILE A 70 8.33 -0.44 -15.97
CA ILE A 70 8.46 -1.06 -14.65
C ILE A 70 7.10 -1.56 -14.16
N PHE A 71 6.06 -0.75 -14.31
CA PHE A 71 4.70 -1.13 -13.94
C PHE A 71 4.25 -2.38 -14.72
N LYS A 72 4.41 -2.38 -16.05
CA LYS A 72 4.02 -3.50 -16.91
C LYS A 72 4.78 -4.77 -16.59
N ARG A 73 6.11 -4.69 -16.36
CA ARG A 73 6.89 -5.87 -15.92
C ARG A 73 6.38 -6.44 -14.60
N LYS A 74 5.93 -5.58 -13.68
CA LYS A 74 5.45 -6.00 -12.36
C LYS A 74 4.05 -6.61 -12.39
N PHE A 75 3.13 -6.06 -13.18
CA PHE A 75 1.72 -6.47 -13.18
C PHE A 75 1.28 -7.22 -14.43
N GLY A 76 2.12 -7.32 -15.46
CA GLY A 76 1.80 -7.96 -16.74
C GLY A 76 0.71 -7.25 -17.55
N LEU A 77 0.32 -6.03 -17.18
CA LEU A 77 -0.74 -5.23 -17.80
C LEU A 77 -0.29 -3.78 -17.94
N GLU A 78 -0.86 -3.07 -18.92
CA GLU A 78 -0.58 -1.64 -19.07
C GLU A 78 -1.18 -0.84 -17.91
N PHE A 79 -0.51 0.25 -17.55
CA PHE A 79 -0.97 1.13 -16.46
C PHE A 79 -2.40 1.63 -16.67
N HIS A 80 -2.73 2.07 -17.89
CA HIS A 80 -4.06 2.59 -18.22
C HIS A 80 -5.14 1.51 -18.23
N GLU A 81 -4.77 0.25 -18.45
CA GLU A 81 -5.71 -0.88 -18.42
C GLU A 81 -6.05 -1.27 -16.99
N LEU A 82 -5.05 -1.36 -16.13
CA LEU A 82 -5.21 -1.86 -14.76
C LEU A 82 -5.65 -0.76 -13.79
N VAL A 83 -5.13 0.46 -13.91
CA VAL A 83 -5.42 1.55 -12.96
C VAL A 83 -6.29 2.63 -13.61
N GLY A 84 -6.03 2.95 -14.88
CA GLY A 84 -6.66 4.07 -15.60
C GLY A 84 -8.18 4.00 -15.73
N LYS A 85 -8.77 2.80 -15.62
CA LYS A 85 -10.22 2.56 -15.75
C LYS A 85 -11.01 2.76 -14.45
N PHE A 86 -10.33 2.81 -13.31
CA PHE A 86 -10.98 2.87 -11.99
C PHE A 86 -11.03 4.30 -11.41
N GLY A 87 -11.67 4.45 -10.25
CA GLY A 87 -11.79 5.74 -9.55
C GLY A 87 -10.45 6.48 -9.39
N PHE A 88 -9.39 5.74 -9.04
CA PHE A 88 -8.04 6.30 -8.92
C PHE A 88 -7.49 6.82 -10.27
N GLY A 89 -7.76 6.12 -11.38
CA GLY A 89 -7.43 6.62 -12.72
C GLY A 89 -8.11 7.95 -13.06
N ARG A 90 -9.38 8.13 -12.70
CA ARG A 90 -10.10 9.41 -12.85
C ARG A 90 -9.46 10.52 -12.02
N PHE A 91 -9.07 10.21 -10.79
CA PHE A 91 -8.36 11.14 -9.92
C PHE A 91 -7.02 11.60 -10.53
N LEU A 92 -6.23 10.68 -11.08
CA LEU A 92 -4.98 11.03 -11.77
C LEU A 92 -5.21 11.90 -13.01
N LYS A 93 -6.27 11.64 -13.78
CA LYS A 93 -6.67 12.51 -14.90
C LYS A 93 -6.99 13.93 -14.44
N MET A 94 -7.71 14.08 -13.33
CA MET A 94 -7.98 15.40 -12.73
C MET A 94 -6.68 16.10 -12.31
N LEU A 95 -5.75 15.39 -11.65
CA LEU A 95 -4.46 15.97 -11.27
C LEU A 95 -3.61 16.38 -12.49
N LYS A 96 -3.71 15.65 -13.61
CA LYS A 96 -3.10 16.03 -14.88
C LYS A 96 -3.72 17.32 -15.44
N LEU A 97 -5.06 17.42 -15.46
CA LEU A 97 -5.77 18.63 -15.91
C LEU A 97 -5.42 19.86 -15.06
N LEU A 98 -5.24 19.68 -13.75
CA LEU A 98 -4.82 20.75 -12.82
C LEU A 98 -3.31 21.09 -12.93
N GLY A 99 -2.56 20.46 -13.84
CA GLY A 99 -1.13 20.68 -14.02
C GLY A 99 -0.26 20.22 -12.85
N LYS A 100 -0.80 19.37 -11.97
CA LYS A 100 -0.09 18.77 -10.82
C LYS A 100 0.75 17.56 -11.22
N ILE A 101 0.34 16.89 -12.30
CA ILE A 101 1.04 15.75 -12.91
C ILE A 101 1.33 16.08 -14.36
N LYS A 102 2.48 15.64 -14.85
CA LYS A 102 2.78 15.55 -16.28
C LYS A 102 2.88 14.10 -16.68
N GLU A 103 2.29 13.79 -17.83
CA GLU A 103 2.44 12.49 -18.46
C GLU A 103 3.47 12.61 -19.58
N LYS A 104 4.44 11.69 -19.55
CA LYS A 104 5.48 11.51 -20.56
C LYS A 104 5.27 10.15 -21.24
N PRO A 105 5.85 9.90 -22.42
CA PRO A 105 5.68 8.62 -23.11
C PRO A 105 6.03 7.39 -22.27
N LYS A 106 6.98 7.51 -21.33
CA LYS A 106 7.45 6.41 -20.48
C LYS A 106 6.85 6.39 -19.08
N GLY A 107 5.94 7.33 -18.73
CA GLY A 107 5.49 7.43 -17.35
C GLY A 107 4.79 8.70 -16.91
N LEU A 108 4.57 8.82 -15.61
CA LEU A 108 4.03 10.01 -14.94
C LEU A 108 5.10 10.68 -14.09
N GLU A 109 5.11 12.01 -14.04
CA GLU A 109 5.97 12.80 -13.15
C GLU A 109 5.18 13.88 -12.40
N LEU A 110 5.52 14.10 -11.14
CA LEU A 110 4.98 15.21 -10.37
C LEU A 110 5.56 16.53 -10.85
N THR A 111 4.71 17.54 -10.99
CA THR A 111 5.19 18.91 -11.16
C THR A 111 5.54 19.52 -9.80
N ARG A 112 6.28 20.64 -9.79
CA ARG A 112 6.51 21.40 -8.54
C ARG A 112 5.20 21.77 -7.83
N LYS A 113 4.15 22.12 -8.59
CA LYS A 113 2.80 22.43 -8.07
C LYS A 113 2.12 21.20 -7.45
N GLY A 114 2.45 20.00 -7.93
CA GLY A 114 1.90 18.74 -7.47
C GLY A 114 2.50 18.22 -6.16
N LEU A 115 3.69 18.68 -5.75
CA LEU A 115 4.41 18.14 -4.58
C LEU A 115 3.61 18.26 -3.28
N PHE A 116 2.97 19.40 -3.03
CA PHE A 116 2.15 19.57 -1.83
C PHE A 116 0.93 18.64 -1.84
N THR A 117 0.25 18.52 -2.98
CA THR A 117 -0.88 17.59 -3.13
C THR A 117 -0.44 16.13 -2.99
N ALA A 118 0.71 15.76 -3.53
CA ALA A 118 1.29 14.43 -3.37
C ALA A 118 1.51 14.09 -1.89
N GLN A 119 2.07 15.03 -1.13
CA GLN A 119 2.27 14.86 0.31
C GLN A 119 0.95 14.65 1.05
N GLN A 120 -0.09 15.44 0.73
CA GLN A 120 -1.42 15.27 1.32
C GLN A 120 -2.02 13.88 1.01
N ILE A 121 -1.86 13.41 -0.23
CA ILE A 121 -2.33 12.08 -0.65
C ILE A 121 -1.56 10.98 0.09
N CYS A 122 -0.23 11.09 0.21
CA CYS A 122 0.59 10.14 0.97
C CYS A 122 0.13 10.03 2.42
N TRP A 123 -0.05 11.15 3.12
CA TRP A 123 -0.53 11.14 4.50
C TRP A 123 -1.95 10.61 4.62
N SER A 124 -2.84 10.97 3.70
CA SER A 124 -4.20 10.41 3.67
C SER A 124 -4.15 8.89 3.51
N PHE A 125 -3.32 8.37 2.61
CA PHE A 125 -3.14 6.94 2.44
C PHE A 125 -2.60 6.28 3.71
N VAL A 126 -1.53 6.81 4.31
CA VAL A 126 -0.92 6.27 5.54
C VAL A 126 -1.91 6.24 6.70
N LEU A 127 -2.64 7.33 6.92
CA LEU A 127 -3.59 7.43 8.04
C LEU A 127 -4.80 6.51 7.87
N ASN A 128 -5.36 6.44 6.66
CA ASN A 128 -6.60 5.70 6.43
C ASN A 128 -6.40 4.21 6.15
N VAL A 129 -5.19 3.80 5.75
CA VAL A 129 -4.92 2.39 5.40
C VAL A 129 -4.03 1.73 6.46
N PRO A 130 -2.68 1.85 6.47
CA PRO A 130 -1.86 1.11 7.42
C PRO A 130 -2.10 1.50 8.88
N CYS A 131 -2.24 2.79 9.21
CA CYS A 131 -2.47 3.20 10.61
C CYS A 131 -3.82 2.70 11.13
N ARG A 132 -4.87 2.72 10.29
CA ARG A 132 -6.19 2.20 10.68
C ARG A 132 -6.17 0.68 10.87
N ILE A 133 -5.46 -0.05 10.01
CA ILE A 133 -5.24 -1.49 10.20
C ILE A 133 -4.54 -1.75 11.53
N SER A 134 -3.42 -1.08 11.80
CA SER A 134 -2.70 -1.22 13.07
C SER A 134 -3.59 -0.90 14.28
N GLU A 135 -4.43 0.13 14.19
CA GLU A 135 -5.38 0.49 15.24
C GLU A 135 -6.32 -0.67 15.59
N GLU A 136 -6.90 -1.32 14.59
CA GLU A 136 -7.78 -2.46 14.81
C GLU A 136 -7.05 -3.65 15.46
N PHE A 137 -5.80 -3.94 15.05
CA PHE A 137 -5.00 -5.00 15.66
C PHE A 137 -4.46 -4.67 17.06
N MET A 138 -4.37 -3.38 17.42
CA MET A 138 -4.02 -2.97 18.79
C MET A 138 -5.17 -3.18 19.78
N ARG A 139 -6.42 -3.32 19.32
CA ARG A 139 -7.59 -3.48 20.20
C ARG A 139 -7.69 -4.88 20.82
N LYS A 140 -7.22 -5.92 20.13
CA LYS A 140 -7.29 -7.32 20.57
C LYS A 140 -6.13 -8.12 19.98
N ALA A 141 -5.47 -8.94 20.80
CA ALA A 141 -4.28 -9.70 20.39
C ALA A 141 -4.51 -10.64 19.19
N TRP A 142 -5.69 -11.26 19.13
CA TRP A 142 -6.11 -12.21 18.09
C TRP A 142 -7.55 -11.91 17.67
N PRO A 143 -7.77 -10.92 16.79
CA PRO A 143 -9.10 -10.58 16.31
C PRO A 143 -9.60 -11.65 15.33
N SER A 144 -10.85 -12.09 15.47
CA SER A 144 -11.45 -13.10 14.57
C SER A 144 -11.82 -12.52 13.21
N LYS A 145 -12.05 -11.21 13.11
CA LYS A 145 -12.32 -10.48 11.89
C LYS A 145 -11.93 -9.02 12.08
N ILE A 146 -11.30 -8.43 11.06
CA ILE A 146 -11.09 -6.99 10.96
C ILE A 146 -11.74 -6.52 9.66
N ILE A 147 -12.42 -5.39 9.74
CA ILE A 147 -12.93 -4.69 8.57
C ILE A 147 -11.96 -3.55 8.28
N ILE A 148 -11.24 -3.69 7.17
CA ILE A 148 -10.30 -2.68 6.69
C ILE A 148 -11.08 -1.77 5.71
N PRO A 149 -10.85 -0.44 5.74
CA PRO A 149 -11.47 0.50 4.80
C PRO A 149 -11.13 0.24 3.33
#